data_AF-U1QAD2-F1
#
_entry.id   AF-U1QAD2-F1
#
_cell.length_a   1.000
_cell.length_b   1.000
_cell.length_c   1.000
_cell.angle_alpha   90.00
_cell.angle_beta   90.00
_cell.angle_gamma   90.00
#
_symmetry.space_group_name_H-M   'P 1'
#
loop_
_entity.id
_entity.type
_entity.pdbx_description
1 polymer ?
#
loop_
_entity_poly.entity_id
_entity_poly.type
_entity_poly.pdbx_seq_one_letter_code
_entity_poly.pdbx_strand_id
1 'polypeptide(L)'
;MLVLCGGPVAGAVPEADLMERYARKLGYAGPILLDRESRSTLQNIEHAIPLIEHADSIAIVSNPLHALKGRILLWKMRPDLAARLVRGSDYRFGEMSLLKPIAAAAGIVHFRAFPRRPMCTLA
;
A
#
# COMPACT_ATOMS: atom_id res chain seq x y z
N MET A 1 -11.52 -13.08 -8.72
CA MET A 1 -10.92 -13.61 -7.48
C MET A 1 -10.11 -12.51 -6.82
N LEU A 2 -10.01 -12.52 -5.50
CA LEU A 2 -9.08 -11.67 -4.75
C LEU A 2 -7.93 -12.51 -4.19
N VAL A 3 -6.72 -11.96 -4.19
CA VAL A 3 -5.58 -12.50 -3.47
C VAL A 3 -5.18 -11.44 -2.46
N LEU A 4 -5.25 -11.77 -1.17
CA LEU A 4 -4.99 -10.83 -0.08
C LEU A 4 -3.73 -11.28 0.65
N CYS A 5 -2.66 -10.51 0.49
CA CYS A 5 -1.36 -10.78 1.10
C CYS A 5 -1.08 -9.79 2.22
N GLY A 6 -0.74 -10.30 3.40
CA GLY A 6 -0.35 -9.49 4.54
C GLY A 6 -0.45 -10.27 5.84
N GLY A 7 0.70 -10.62 6.41
CA GLY A 7 0.83 -11.19 7.73
C GLY A 7 0.86 -10.15 8.86
N PRO A 8 1.09 -10.59 10.11
CA PRO A 8 1.09 -9.72 11.28
C PRO A 8 2.39 -8.89 11.34
N VAL A 9 2.33 -7.64 10.90
CA VAL A 9 3.45 -6.67 10.97
C VAL A 9 3.27 -5.67 12.11
N ALA A 10 2.07 -5.11 12.27
CA ALA A 10 1.76 -4.07 13.27
C ALA A 10 0.78 -4.54 14.36
N GLY A 11 0.45 -5.84 14.41
CA GLY A 11 -0.49 -6.40 15.37
C GLY A 11 -0.54 -7.93 15.33
N ALA A 12 -1.39 -8.52 16.18
CA ALA A 12 -1.52 -9.97 16.29
C ALA A 12 -2.35 -10.61 15.15
N VAL A 13 -3.18 -9.81 14.47
CA VAL A 13 -4.05 -10.29 13.39
C VAL A 13 -3.38 -10.02 12.03
N PRO A 14 -3.25 -11.03 11.15
CA PRO A 14 -2.81 -10.83 9.78
C PRO A 14 -3.68 -9.81 9.02
N GLU A 15 -3.06 -8.91 8.28
CA GLU A 15 -3.78 -7.93 7.44
C GLU A 15 -4.69 -8.63 6.42
N ALA A 16 -4.29 -9.80 5.90
CA ALA A 16 -5.07 -10.62 4.98
C ALA A 16 -6.44 -11.01 5.55
N ASP A 17 -6.51 -11.38 6.84
CA ASP A 17 -7.78 -11.74 7.50
C ASP A 17 -8.68 -10.51 7.69
N LEU A 18 -8.09 -9.35 7.97
CA LEU A 18 -8.84 -8.09 8.08
C LEU A 18 -9.44 -7.69 6.73
N MET A 19 -8.65 -7.78 5.67
CA MET A 19 -9.10 -7.51 4.31
C MET A 19 -10.18 -8.49 3.85
N GLU A 20 -10.07 -9.78 4.19
CA GLU A 20 -11.10 -10.78 3.87
C GLU A 20 -12.43 -10.41 4.52
N ARG A 21 -12.43 -10.19 5.84
CA ARG A 21 -13.65 -9.83 6.58
C ARG A 21 -14.28 -8.56 6.02
N TYR A 22 -13.45 -7.58 5.67
CA TYR A 22 -13.93 -6.34 5.09
C TYR A 22 -14.54 -6.56 3.68
N ALA A 23 -13.88 -7.33 2.81
CA ALA A 23 -14.40 -7.67 1.50
C ALA A 23 -15.74 -8.42 1.58
N ARG A 24 -15.85 -9.38 2.50
CA ARG A 24 -17.11 -10.10 2.77
C ARG A 24 -18.20 -9.16 3.27
N LYS A 25 -17.88 -8.23 4.16
CA LYS A 25 -18.82 -7.20 4.64
C LYS A 25 -19.33 -6.29 3.52
N LEU A 26 -18.50 -6.01 2.52
CA LEU A 26 -18.88 -5.27 1.31
C LEU A 26 -19.67 -6.11 0.29
N GLY A 27 -19.99 -7.37 0.60
CA GLY A 27 -20.77 -8.25 -0.28
C GLY A 27 -19.94 -8.97 -1.34
N TYR A 28 -18.61 -9.01 -1.23
CA TYR A 28 -17.79 -9.79 -2.16
C TYR A 28 -18.05 -11.29 -1.98
N ALA A 29 -18.74 -11.89 -2.94
CA ALA A 29 -19.06 -13.32 -2.94
C ALA A 29 -18.05 -14.19 -3.72
N GLY A 30 -17.08 -13.57 -4.40
CA GLY A 30 -16.11 -14.31 -5.22
C GLY A 30 -15.07 -15.09 -4.40
N PRO A 31 -14.22 -15.87 -5.09
CA PRO A 31 -13.10 -16.59 -4.46
C PRO A 31 -12.08 -15.62 -3.85
N ILE A 32 -11.58 -15.96 -2.67
CA ILE A 32 -10.51 -15.25 -1.97
C ILE A 32 -9.41 -16.24 -1.63
N LEU A 33 -8.17 -15.92 -2.01
CA LEU A 33 -6.96 -16.61 -1.56
C LEU A 33 -6.18 -15.69 -0.63
N LEU A 34 -5.52 -16.27 0.37
CA LEU A 34 -4.95 -15.53 1.49
C LEU A 34 -3.49 -15.94 1.72
N ASP A 35 -2.66 -14.94 1.92
CA ASP A 35 -1.30 -15.09 2.45
C ASP A 35 -1.21 -14.33 3.78
N ARG A 36 -1.01 -15.10 4.86
CA ARG A 36 -1.00 -14.63 6.26
C ARG A 36 0.40 -14.51 6.84
N GLU A 37 1.42 -14.80 6.04
CA GLU A 37 2.79 -14.96 6.54
C GLU A 37 3.69 -13.83 6.09
N SER A 38 3.37 -13.17 4.98
CA SER A 38 4.17 -12.07 4.46
C SER A 38 4.31 -10.91 5.45
N ARG A 39 5.53 -10.36 5.55
CA ARG A 39 5.85 -9.22 6.43
C ARG A 39 6.48 -8.05 5.69
N SER A 40 6.53 -8.12 4.37
CA SER A 40 7.13 -7.09 3.53
C SER A 40 6.49 -7.07 2.14
N THR A 41 6.68 -5.98 1.40
CA THR A 41 6.25 -5.91 -0.01
C THR A 41 6.90 -6.98 -0.88
N LEU A 42 8.13 -7.39 -0.56
CA LEU A 42 8.83 -8.46 -1.28
C LEU A 42 8.11 -9.79 -1.09
N GLN A 43 7.88 -10.17 0.17
CA GLN A 43 7.18 -11.41 0.53
C GLN A 43 5.74 -11.42 0.02
N ASN A 44 5.04 -10.28 0.03
CA ASN A 44 3.71 -10.18 -0.58
C ASN A 44 3.73 -10.63 -2.05
N ILE A 45 4.73 -10.19 -2.82
CA ILE A 45 4.85 -10.56 -4.24
C ILE A 45 5.29 -12.02 -4.38
N GLU A 46 6.27 -12.47 -3.61
CA GLU A 46 6.75 -13.86 -3.64
C GLU A 46 5.63 -14.86 -3.34
N HIS A 47 4.83 -14.60 -2.30
CA HIS A 47 3.72 -15.46 -1.90
C HIS A 47 2.50 -15.31 -2.83
N ALA A 48 2.30 -14.14 -3.46
CA ALA A 48 1.23 -13.96 -4.44
C ALA A 48 1.49 -14.72 -5.74
N ILE A 49 2.74 -14.87 -6.18
CA ILE A 49 3.11 -15.53 -7.45
C ILE A 49 2.40 -16.88 -7.63
N PRO A 50 2.53 -17.87 -6.73
CA PRO A 50 1.86 -19.17 -6.90
C PRO A 50 0.33 -19.08 -6.92
N LEU A 51 -0.25 -18.03 -6.34
CA LEU A 51 -1.71 -17.84 -6.26
C LEU A 51 -2.30 -17.20 -7.53
N ILE A 52 -1.46 -16.55 -8.34
CA ILE A 52 -1.89 -15.78 -9.52
C ILE A 52 -1.39 -16.36 -10.85
N GLU A 53 -0.66 -17.48 -10.86
CA GLU A 53 -0.06 -18.03 -12.09
C GLU A 53 -1.08 -18.32 -13.19
N HIS A 54 -2.27 -18.76 -12.78
CA HIS A 54 -3.37 -19.09 -13.67
C HIS A 54 -4.22 -17.89 -14.07
N ALA A 55 -3.95 -16.68 -13.54
CA ALA A 55 -4.72 -15.50 -13.86
C ALA A 55 -4.36 -14.96 -15.25
N ASP A 56 -5.37 -14.69 -16.07
CA ASP A 56 -5.21 -14.08 -17.39
C ASP A 56 -4.90 -12.58 -17.32
N SER A 57 -5.30 -11.92 -16.24
CA SER A 57 -5.11 -10.49 -16.01
C SER A 57 -4.91 -10.22 -14.53
N ILE A 58 -3.93 -9.38 -14.21
CA ILE A 58 -3.47 -9.16 -12.83
C ILE A 58 -3.52 -7.66 -12.53
N ALA A 59 -4.23 -7.27 -11.47
CA ALA A 59 -4.20 -5.91 -10.95
C ALA A 59 -3.59 -5.92 -9.55
N ILE A 60 -2.52 -5.15 -9.34
CA ILE A 60 -1.95 -4.93 -8.01
C ILE A 60 -2.64 -3.71 -7.40
N VAL A 61 -3.37 -3.92 -6.31
CA VAL A 61 -4.09 -2.88 -5.58
C VAL A 61 -3.43 -2.67 -4.22
N SER A 62 -2.85 -1.50 -4.01
CA SER A 62 -2.25 -1.09 -2.73
C SER A 62 -2.12 0.43 -2.70
N ASN A 63 -1.47 0.99 -1.67
CA ASN A 63 -1.06 2.39 -1.71
C ASN A 63 -0.11 2.64 -2.91
N PRO A 64 -0.03 3.86 -3.46
CA PRO A 64 0.69 4.11 -4.72
C PRO A 64 2.16 3.67 -4.72
N LEU A 65 2.88 3.89 -3.62
CA LEU A 65 4.29 3.51 -3.51
C LEU A 65 4.48 1.99 -3.47
N HIS A 66 3.64 1.28 -2.70
CA HIS A 66 3.69 -0.17 -2.59
C HIS A 66 3.21 -0.85 -3.88
N ALA A 67 2.20 -0.28 -4.56
CA ALA A 67 1.74 -0.79 -5.85
C ALA A 67 2.84 -0.68 -6.92
N LEU A 68 3.50 0.49 -7.02
CA LEU A 68 4.65 0.67 -7.92
C LEU A 68 5.78 -0.30 -7.58
N LYS A 69 6.17 -0.40 -6.31
CA LYS A 69 7.20 -1.33 -5.84
C LYS A 69 6.83 -2.78 -6.17
N GLY A 70 5.58 -3.18 -5.94
CA GLY A 70 5.06 -4.51 -6.25
C GLY A 70 5.16 -4.85 -7.73
N ARG A 71 4.83 -3.92 -8.63
CA ARG A 71 5.00 -4.10 -10.08
C ARG A 71 6.45 -4.31 -10.46
N ILE A 72 7.36 -3.48 -9.94
CA ILE A 72 8.80 -3.59 -10.22
C ILE A 72 9.33 -4.95 -9.74
N LEU A 73 8.92 -5.39 -8.55
CA LEU A 73 9.32 -6.68 -8.01
C LEU A 73 8.77 -7.84 -8.85
N LEU A 74 7.49 -7.80 -9.24
CA LEU A 74 6.91 -8.82 -10.10
C LEU A 74 7.61 -8.89 -11.47
N TRP A 75 7.93 -7.73 -12.07
CA TRP A 75 8.71 -7.66 -13.31
C TRP A 75 10.09 -8.32 -13.19
N LYS A 76 10.76 -8.14 -12.05
CA LYS A 76 12.07 -8.75 -11.79
C LYS A 76 12.01 -10.25 -11.56
N MET A 77 10.94 -10.74 -10.92
CA MET A 77 10.80 -12.15 -10.53
C MET A 77 10.14 -13.02 -11.60
N ARG A 78 9.07 -12.51 -12.22
CA ARG A 78 8.18 -13.22 -13.14
C ARG A 78 7.70 -12.28 -14.25
N PRO A 79 8.56 -11.98 -15.25
CA PRO A 79 8.21 -11.06 -16.34
C PRO A 79 7.02 -11.57 -17.17
N ASP A 80 6.80 -12.88 -17.22
CA ASP A 80 5.64 -13.52 -17.86
C ASP A 80 4.31 -13.13 -17.18
N LEU A 81 4.27 -13.11 -15.85
CA LEU A 81 3.11 -12.65 -15.09
C LEU A 81 3.00 -11.12 -15.13
N ALA A 82 4.13 -10.42 -15.13
CA ALA A 82 4.17 -8.97 -15.20
C ALA A 82 3.61 -8.44 -16.53
N ALA A 83 3.76 -9.19 -17.63
CA ALA A 83 3.15 -8.87 -18.93
C ALA A 83 1.61 -8.91 -18.90
N ARG A 84 1.00 -9.59 -17.92
CA ARG A 84 -0.44 -9.64 -17.68
C ARG A 84 -0.95 -8.57 -16.73
N LEU A 85 -0.08 -7.66 -16.28
CA LEU A 85 -0.48 -6.54 -15.42
C LEU A 85 -1.41 -5.61 -16.18
N VAL A 86 -2.64 -5.51 -15.70
CA VAL A 86 -3.58 -4.49 -16.14
C VAL A 86 -3.47 -3.28 -15.24
N ARG A 87 -3.93 -2.12 -15.73
CA ARG A 87 -4.13 -0.95 -14.86
C ARG A 87 -5.17 -1.34 -13.81
N GLY A 88 -4.72 -1.52 -12.58
CA GLY A 88 -5.62 -1.41 -11.43
C GLY A 88 -6.23 -0.02 -11.45
N SER A 89 -7.40 0.14 -10.83
CA SER A 89 -7.83 1.44 -10.34
C SER A 89 -6.93 1.83 -9.17
N ASP A 90 -5.64 2.04 -9.46
CA ASP A 90 -4.72 2.74 -8.58
C ASP A 90 -5.42 4.04 -8.25
N TYR A 91 -5.81 4.15 -6.97
CA TYR A 91 -6.02 5.39 -6.24
C TYR A 91 -6.32 6.59 -7.16
N ARG A 92 -7.60 6.97 -7.30
CA ARG A 92 -8.08 8.04 -8.20
C ARG A 92 -7.07 9.19 -8.18
N PHE A 93 -6.52 9.50 -9.35
CA PHE A 93 -5.62 10.63 -9.58
C PHE A 93 -6.27 11.89 -8.99
N GLY A 94 -5.92 12.25 -7.74
CA GLY A 94 -6.66 13.22 -6.94
C GLY A 94 -6.60 13.03 -5.42
N GLU A 95 -6.51 11.81 -4.89
CA GLU A 95 -6.53 11.62 -3.42
C GLU A 95 -5.22 12.01 -2.71
N MET A 96 -4.07 11.99 -3.39
CA MET A 96 -2.81 12.61 -2.89
C MET A 96 -2.76 14.14 -3.04
N SER A 97 -3.75 14.77 -3.66
CA SER A 97 -3.78 16.25 -3.74
C SER A 97 -4.26 16.89 -2.42
N LEU A 98 -4.89 16.13 -1.50
CA LEU A 98 -5.34 16.63 -0.20
C LEU A 98 -4.33 16.45 0.95
N LEU A 99 -3.35 15.55 0.85
CA LEU A 99 -2.31 15.43 1.88
C LEU A 99 -1.34 16.63 1.88
N LYS A 100 -1.12 17.26 0.71
CA LYS A 100 -0.32 18.48 0.61
C LYS A 100 -0.90 19.65 1.42
N PRO A 101 -2.20 20.00 1.33
CA PRO A 101 -2.75 21.09 2.12
C PRO A 101 -2.79 20.79 3.63
N ILE A 102 -2.97 19.53 4.05
CA ILE A 102 -2.95 19.17 5.48
C ILE A 102 -1.52 19.28 6.06
N ALA A 103 -0.51 18.81 5.33
CA ALA A 103 0.89 19.00 5.71
C ALA A 103 1.31 20.48 5.70
N ALA A 104 0.82 21.27 4.73
CA ALA A 104 1.04 22.71 4.70
C ALA A 104 0.36 23.44 5.87
N ALA A 105 -0.87 23.05 6.24
CA ALA A 105 -1.56 23.61 7.40
C ALA A 105 -0.87 23.26 8.72
N ALA A 106 -0.41 22.01 8.89
CA ALA A 106 0.36 21.60 10.07
C ALA A 106 1.73 22.31 10.15
N GLY A 107 2.39 22.55 9.02
CA GLY A 107 3.63 23.33 8.94
C GLY A 107 3.46 24.80 9.35
N ILE A 108 2.32 25.42 9.01
CA ILE A 108 2.01 26.82 9.37
C ILE A 108 1.73 26.97 10.87
N VAL A 109 1.15 25.94 11.52
CA VAL A 109 0.90 25.96 12.97
C VAL A 109 2.19 25.82 13.78
N HIS A 110 3.20 25.09 13.27
CA HIS A 110 4.46 24.90 14.00
C HIS A 110 5.41 26.12 13.97
N PHE A 111 5.31 27.00 12.95
CA PHE A 111 6.10 28.25 12.91
C PHE A 111 5.60 29.35 13.85
N ARG A 112 4.40 29.22 14.43
CA ARG A 112 3.88 30.21 15.40
C ARG A 112 4.35 29.97 16.85
N ALA A 113 5.11 28.90 17.11
CA ALA A 113 5.54 28.52 18.45
C ALA A 113 7.05 28.69 18.71
N PHE A 114 7.83 29.28 17.80
CA PHE A 114 9.22 29.66 18.10
C PHE A 114 9.26 31.01 18.81
N PRO A 115 9.67 31.09 20.10
CA PRO A 115 9.90 32.37 20.74
C PRO A 115 11.13 33.01 20.07
N ARG A 116 11.00 34.28 19.68
CA ARG A 116 12.14 35.11 19.30
C ARG A 116 13.12 35.14 20.47
N ARG A 117 14.26 34.47 20.35
CA ARG A 117 15.39 34.67 21.26
C ARG A 117 15.92 36.10 21.06
N PRO A 118 16.05 36.92 22.11
CA PRO A 118 16.73 38.20 21.98
C PRO A 118 18.22 37.96 21.74
N MET A 119 18.77 38.74 20.81
CA MET A 119 20.18 38.78 20.46
C MET A 119 20.94 39.40 21.64
N CYS A 120 21.79 38.62 22.31
CA CYS A 120 22.68 39.16 23.34
C CYS A 120 23.90 39.77 22.64
N THR A 121 24.06 41.08 22.80
CA THR A 121 25.19 41.89 22.36
C THR A 121 26.48 41.39 22.99
N LEU A 122 27.52 41.12 22.19
CA LEU A 122 28.90 41.06 22.67
C LEU A 122 29.35 42.49 23.01
N ALA A 123 29.73 42.70 24.26
CA ALA A 123 30.68 43.72 24.70
C ALA A 123 31.41 43.19 25.94
#